data_AF-A0A1I8I1Z9-F1
#
_entry.id   AF-A0A1I8I1Z9-F1
#
_cell.length_a   1.000
_cell.length_b   1.000
_cell.length_c   1.000
_cell.angle_alpha   90.00
_cell.angle_beta   90.00
_cell.angle_gamma   90.00
#
_symmetry.space_group_name_H-M   'P 1'
#
loop_
_entity.id
_entity.type
_entity.pdbx_description
1 polymer ?
#
loop_
_entity_poly.entity_id
_entity_poly.type
_entity_poly.pdbx_seq_one_letter_code
_entity_poly.pdbx_strand_id
1 'polypeptide(L)'
;RFARGDLPAEICPPRFAAEICPQCNLPASELPAEFFPAEAKHLILERGLRLFELEHCDEELDWSADSADEIDAELNMIKGGGGCLLQEKIVDTAAGTLVIVCDESKYSSQFGQKWKGGIPLEVVPMAWSLVKRRVESQFGGKALLRESLGKLGPVVTDNGNFLLDWHFEQQHNWEEVDFQLHQMPGVIETGLFIQAASKIYVGKLDGSVSRLVLK
;
A
#
# COMPACT_ATOMS: atom_id res chain seq x y z
N ARG A 1 7.49 9.52 -2.37
CA ARG A 1 7.10 9.90 -1.00
C ARG A 1 8.10 10.98 -0.57
N PHE A 2 7.70 12.07 0.08
CA PHE A 2 8.55 13.27 0.18
C PHE A 2 8.63 13.80 1.61
N ALA A 3 9.85 14.02 2.11
CA ALA A 3 10.15 14.81 3.31
C ALA A 3 10.19 16.31 2.97
N ARG A 4 10.15 17.20 3.98
CA ARG A 4 9.93 18.64 3.80
C ARG A 4 10.63 19.26 2.59
N GLY A 5 9.84 19.87 1.70
CA GLY A 5 10.29 20.64 0.55
C GLY A 5 9.26 20.75 -0.58
N ASP A 6 9.35 21.82 -1.37
CA ASP A 6 8.38 22.11 -2.44
C ASP A 6 8.48 21.14 -3.64
N LEU A 7 7.36 20.88 -4.33
CA LEU A 7 7.32 20.05 -5.54
C LEU A 7 7.72 20.83 -6.83
N PRO A 8 8.24 20.17 -7.88
CA PRO A 8 8.40 20.67 -9.22
C PRO A 8 7.11 20.57 -10.01
N ALA A 9 6.82 21.62 -10.78
CA ALA A 9 5.69 21.67 -11.71
C ALA A 9 5.74 20.61 -12.83
N GLU A 10 6.90 19.97 -13.07
CA GLU A 10 7.13 19.06 -14.20
C GLU A 10 6.73 17.60 -13.93
N ILE A 11 6.76 17.15 -12.68
CA ILE A 11 6.44 15.75 -12.30
C ILE A 11 4.96 15.59 -11.95
N CYS A 12 4.29 16.70 -11.65
CA CYS A 12 2.98 16.72 -11.05
C CYS A 12 2.01 17.43 -12.00
N PRO A 13 0.92 16.78 -12.48
CA PRO A 13 -0.09 17.46 -13.28
C PRO A 13 -0.50 18.76 -12.57
N PRO A 14 -0.68 19.90 -13.26
CA PRO A 14 -0.81 21.21 -12.60
C PRO A 14 -1.92 21.28 -11.54
N ARG A 15 -2.96 20.44 -11.67
CA ARG A 15 -4.05 20.30 -10.70
C ARG A 15 -3.72 19.41 -9.49
N PHE A 16 -2.85 18.40 -9.66
CA PHE A 16 -2.40 17.48 -8.62
C PHE A 16 -1.36 18.17 -7.70
N ALA A 17 -0.50 19.00 -8.29
CA ALA A 17 0.57 19.72 -7.60
C ALA A 17 0.01 20.74 -6.59
N ALA A 18 -0.92 21.58 -7.04
CA ALA A 18 -1.49 22.66 -6.23
C ALA A 18 -2.33 22.18 -5.03
N GLU A 19 -2.88 20.96 -5.07
CA GLU A 19 -3.74 20.41 -4.01
C GLU A 19 -3.00 19.59 -2.95
N ILE A 20 -1.80 19.09 -3.28
CA ILE A 20 -0.98 18.22 -2.41
C ILE A 20 0.20 19.01 -1.82
N CYS A 21 0.76 19.95 -2.59
CA CYS A 21 1.82 20.85 -2.14
C CYS A 21 1.51 22.28 -2.65
N PRO A 22 0.81 23.13 -1.90
CA PRO A 22 0.46 24.48 -2.34
C PRO A 22 1.67 25.41 -2.57
N GLN A 23 2.89 24.97 -2.21
CA GLN A 23 4.14 25.73 -2.35
C GLN A 23 5.05 25.26 -3.51
N CYS A 24 4.60 24.33 -4.39
CA CYS A 24 5.37 23.77 -5.52
C CYS A 24 6.26 24.79 -6.28
N ASN A 25 7.57 24.82 -6.00
CA ASN A 25 8.51 25.68 -6.71
C ASN A 25 9.96 25.13 -6.85
N LEU A 26 10.27 23.90 -6.39
CA LEU A 26 11.62 23.32 -6.52
C LEU A 26 11.77 22.54 -7.84
N PRO A 27 12.94 22.53 -8.49
CA PRO A 27 13.20 21.66 -9.64
C PRO A 27 13.20 20.16 -9.24
N ALA A 28 12.87 19.27 -10.18
CA ALA A 28 12.79 17.81 -9.98
C ALA A 28 13.99 17.20 -9.25
N SER A 29 15.18 17.67 -9.57
CA SER A 29 16.45 17.26 -8.98
C SER A 29 16.62 17.60 -7.49
N GLU A 30 15.78 18.50 -6.96
CA GLU A 30 15.86 18.98 -5.58
C GLU A 30 14.77 18.40 -4.68
N LEU A 31 13.97 17.45 -5.17
CA LEU A 31 12.99 16.74 -4.35
C LEU A 31 13.64 15.67 -3.47
N PRO A 32 13.47 15.72 -2.14
CA PRO A 32 13.82 14.59 -1.28
C PRO A 32 12.74 13.51 -1.38
N ALA A 33 13.09 12.33 -1.91
CA ALA A 33 12.19 11.19 -1.98
C ALA A 33 12.63 10.08 -1.01
N GLU A 34 11.74 9.67 -0.11
CA GLU A 34 11.92 8.52 0.78
C GLU A 34 11.26 7.28 0.21
N PHE A 35 11.86 6.11 0.47
CA PHE A 35 11.59 4.96 -0.37
C PHE A 35 11.64 3.57 0.27
N PHE A 36 10.62 2.75 -0.04
CA PHE A 36 10.54 1.29 0.03
C PHE A 36 9.41 0.82 -0.94
N PRO A 37 9.44 -0.28 -1.73
CA PRO A 37 10.35 -1.47 -1.86
C PRO A 37 11.28 -1.54 -3.11
N ALA A 38 12.32 -2.37 -3.17
CA ALA A 38 13.41 -2.34 -4.17
C ALA A 38 13.13 -1.80 -5.61
N GLU A 39 12.00 -2.12 -6.22
CA GLU A 39 11.56 -1.63 -7.54
C GLU A 39 11.45 -0.11 -7.66
N ALA A 40 10.81 0.58 -6.72
CA ALA A 40 10.66 2.04 -6.86
C ALA A 40 11.92 2.82 -6.42
N LYS A 41 12.88 2.19 -5.74
CA LYS A 41 14.24 2.73 -5.51
C LYS A 41 14.93 2.95 -6.85
N HIS A 42 14.82 1.95 -7.73
CA HIS A 42 15.40 2.00 -9.07
C HIS A 42 14.80 3.16 -9.86
N LEU A 43 13.47 3.28 -9.87
CA LEU A 43 12.77 4.35 -10.60
C LEU A 43 13.13 5.76 -10.08
N ILE A 44 13.27 5.95 -8.77
CA ILE A 44 13.70 7.23 -8.18
C ILE A 44 15.09 7.62 -8.69
N LEU A 45 16.04 6.69 -8.64
CA LEU A 45 17.41 6.93 -9.09
C LEU A 45 17.48 7.18 -10.60
N GLU A 46 16.73 6.42 -11.40
CA GLU A 46 16.64 6.63 -12.86
C GLU A 46 16.09 8.01 -13.22
N ARG A 47 15.20 8.57 -12.40
CA ARG A 47 14.60 9.89 -12.58
C ARG A 47 15.42 11.02 -11.97
N GLY A 48 16.58 10.73 -11.37
CA GLY A 48 17.45 11.72 -10.74
C GLY A 48 16.86 12.36 -9.49
N LEU A 49 15.88 11.70 -8.86
CA LEU A 49 15.30 12.13 -7.59
C LEU A 49 16.26 11.77 -6.45
N ARG A 50 16.29 12.59 -5.39
CA ARG A 50 17.12 12.30 -4.22
C ARG A 50 16.49 11.16 -3.43
N LEU A 51 17.30 10.18 -3.06
CA LEU A 51 16.87 9.03 -2.28
C LEU A 51 17.27 9.20 -0.82
N PHE A 52 16.30 9.00 0.09
CA PHE A 52 16.52 8.98 1.53
C PHE A 52 16.01 7.67 2.13
N GLU A 53 16.69 7.21 3.18
CA GLU A 53 16.29 6.06 3.98
C GLU A 53 15.54 6.55 5.21
N LEU A 54 14.36 5.99 5.48
CA LEU A 54 13.48 6.45 6.58
C LEU A 54 14.16 6.40 7.94
N GLU A 55 15.06 5.43 8.18
CA GLU A 55 15.83 5.30 9.43
C GLU A 55 16.78 6.48 9.70
N HIS A 56 17.11 7.25 8.66
CA HIS A 56 17.96 8.44 8.74
C HIS A 56 17.16 9.74 8.60
N CYS A 57 15.82 9.66 8.59
CA CYS A 57 14.97 10.84 8.53
C CYS A 57 14.58 11.28 9.95
N ASP A 58 15.12 12.43 10.37
CA ASP A 58 14.78 13.07 11.65
C ASP A 58 13.51 13.95 11.55
N GLU A 59 12.97 14.13 10.34
CA GLU A 59 11.79 14.96 10.09
C GLU A 59 10.53 14.12 9.82
N GLU A 60 9.36 14.68 10.12
CA GLU A 60 8.10 14.05 9.73
C GLU A 60 7.91 14.08 8.22
N LEU A 61 7.40 12.98 7.67
CA LEU A 61 7.03 12.88 6.27
C LEU A 61 5.77 13.70 5.99
N ASP A 62 5.85 14.67 5.07
CA ASP A 62 4.69 15.50 4.74
C ASP A 62 3.60 14.68 4.06
N TRP A 63 3.98 13.91 3.04
CA TRP A 63 3.06 13.11 2.26
C TRP A 63 3.72 11.89 1.60
N SER A 64 2.91 10.86 1.43
CA SER A 64 3.22 9.71 0.60
C SER A 64 2.22 9.58 -0.54
N ALA A 65 2.66 8.96 -1.63
CA ALA A 65 1.76 8.54 -2.69
C ALA A 65 2.02 7.08 -3.01
N ASP A 66 0.93 6.35 -3.18
CA ASP A 66 0.96 4.92 -3.48
C ASP A 66 -0.29 4.52 -4.29
N SER A 67 -0.35 3.25 -4.68
CA SER A 67 -1.47 2.61 -5.35
C SER A 67 -2.15 1.59 -4.42
N ALA A 68 -3.27 1.05 -4.88
CA ALA A 68 -4.00 -0.03 -4.22
C ALA A 68 -4.38 -1.13 -5.22
N ASP A 69 -4.49 -2.36 -4.70
CA ASP A 69 -4.99 -3.50 -5.46
C ASP A 69 -6.51 -3.46 -5.61
N GLU A 70 -7.20 -3.02 -4.56
CA GLU A 70 -8.65 -2.75 -4.55
C GLU A 70 -8.99 -1.70 -3.49
N ILE A 71 -10.03 -0.90 -3.77
CA ILE A 71 -10.57 0.15 -2.88
C ILE A 71 -12.08 -0.07 -2.79
N ASP A 72 -12.62 -0.18 -1.57
CA ASP A 72 -14.06 -0.36 -1.37
C ASP A 72 -14.84 0.97 -1.27
N ALA A 73 -16.15 0.88 -1.06
CA ALA A 73 -17.02 2.05 -0.93
C ALA A 73 -16.80 2.86 0.36
N GLU A 74 -16.15 2.26 1.37
CA GLU A 74 -15.75 2.92 2.62
C GLU A 74 -14.34 3.52 2.54
N LEU A 75 -13.71 3.42 1.37
CA LEU A 75 -12.33 3.85 1.08
C LEU A 75 -11.28 3.07 1.89
N ASN A 76 -11.62 1.87 2.35
CA ASN A 76 -10.63 0.89 2.79
C ASN A 76 -9.94 0.31 1.57
N MET A 77 -8.71 -0.18 1.75
CA MET A 77 -7.94 -0.72 0.63
C MET A 77 -7.36 -2.11 0.92
N ILE A 78 -7.25 -2.90 -0.15
CA ILE A 78 -6.34 -4.03 -0.23
C ILE A 78 -5.07 -3.55 -0.94
N LYS A 79 -3.92 -3.83 -0.34
CA LYS A 79 -2.57 -3.62 -0.87
C LYS A 79 -1.73 -4.88 -0.66
N GLY A 80 -0.53 -4.92 -1.23
CA GLY A 80 0.41 -6.03 -1.07
C GLY A 80 0.41 -7.07 -2.18
N GLY A 81 -0.26 -6.83 -3.30
CA GLY A 81 -0.17 -7.64 -4.52
C GLY A 81 1.28 -7.83 -4.98
N GLY A 82 2.10 -6.77 -4.88
CA GLY A 82 3.54 -6.80 -5.16
C GLY A 82 4.40 -7.44 -4.05
N GLY A 83 3.81 -7.80 -2.90
CA GLY A 83 4.52 -8.46 -1.80
C GLY A 83 5.35 -7.55 -0.90
N CYS A 84 5.05 -6.25 -0.91
CA CYS A 84 5.80 -5.21 -0.20
C CYS A 84 4.99 -4.47 0.89
N LEU A 85 3.86 -5.07 1.29
CA LEU A 85 2.84 -4.44 2.14
C LEU A 85 3.39 -3.84 3.44
N LEU A 86 4.36 -4.49 4.10
CA LEU A 86 4.86 -4.01 5.38
C LEU A 86 5.58 -2.68 5.21
N GLN A 87 6.48 -2.61 4.24
CA GLN A 87 7.23 -1.38 4.00
C GLN A 87 6.35 -0.30 3.40
N GLU A 88 5.37 -0.67 2.57
CA GLU A 88 4.35 0.28 2.10
C GLU A 88 3.62 0.90 3.29
N LYS A 89 3.09 0.08 4.21
CA LYS A 89 2.31 0.57 5.35
C LYS A 89 3.15 1.41 6.31
N ILE A 90 4.39 1.01 6.61
CA ILE A 90 5.30 1.80 7.47
C ILE A 90 5.42 3.24 6.95
N VAL A 91 5.72 3.42 5.67
CA VAL A 91 5.95 4.78 5.16
C VAL A 91 4.64 5.53 4.93
N ASP A 92 3.60 4.83 4.45
CA ASP A 92 2.32 5.46 4.18
C ASP A 92 1.65 5.98 5.46
N THR A 93 1.85 5.29 6.58
CA THR A 93 1.33 5.70 7.90
C THR A 93 2.26 6.66 8.65
N ALA A 94 3.54 6.71 8.30
CA ALA A 94 4.47 7.72 8.81
C ALA A 94 4.24 9.12 8.18
N ALA A 95 3.55 9.18 7.04
CA ALA A 95 3.27 10.43 6.34
C ALA A 95 2.02 11.15 6.89
N GLY A 96 2.10 12.48 7.00
CA GLY A 96 0.96 13.32 7.42
C GLY A 96 -0.20 13.32 6.41
N THR A 97 0.06 12.99 5.14
CA THR A 97 -0.97 12.82 4.11
C THR A 97 -0.65 11.62 3.21
N LEU A 98 -1.53 10.62 3.20
CA LEU A 98 -1.48 9.51 2.24
C LEU A 98 -2.37 9.81 1.02
N VAL A 99 -1.76 9.87 -0.16
CA VAL A 99 -2.46 10.05 -1.44
C VAL A 99 -2.45 8.75 -2.23
N ILE A 100 -3.61 8.23 -2.56
CA ILE A 100 -3.74 7.02 -3.37
C ILE A 100 -4.07 7.41 -4.81
N VAL A 101 -3.35 6.83 -5.76
CA VAL A 101 -3.56 7.02 -7.19
C VAL A 101 -3.84 5.68 -7.84
N CYS A 102 -5.00 5.54 -8.47
CA CYS A 102 -5.39 4.32 -9.13
C CYS A 102 -6.30 4.59 -10.34
N ASP A 103 -6.49 3.58 -11.18
CA ASP A 103 -7.52 3.61 -12.22
C ASP A 103 -8.86 3.07 -11.69
N GLU A 104 -9.96 3.35 -12.42
CA GLU A 104 -11.31 2.96 -12.01
C GLU A 104 -11.54 1.44 -11.89
N SER A 105 -10.66 0.60 -12.43
CA SER A 105 -10.75 -0.85 -12.24
C SER A 105 -10.46 -1.28 -10.81
N LYS A 106 -9.79 -0.44 -10.01
CA LYS A 106 -9.43 -0.71 -8.62
C LYS A 106 -10.55 -0.39 -7.64
N TYR A 107 -11.54 0.41 -8.04
CA TYR A 107 -12.66 0.76 -7.18
C TYR A 107 -13.78 -0.29 -7.25
N SER A 108 -14.28 -0.72 -6.09
CA SER A 108 -15.36 -1.69 -5.96
C SER A 108 -16.36 -1.28 -4.88
N SER A 109 -17.57 -1.85 -4.91
CA SER A 109 -18.52 -1.60 -3.82
C SER A 109 -18.15 -2.38 -2.56
N GLN A 110 -17.47 -3.52 -2.73
CA GLN A 110 -17.02 -4.42 -1.68
C GLN A 110 -15.76 -5.14 -2.15
N PHE A 111 -14.85 -5.45 -1.22
CA PHE A 111 -13.63 -6.20 -1.52
C PHE A 111 -13.91 -7.54 -2.19
N GLY A 112 -12.96 -7.99 -3.00
CA GLY A 112 -12.99 -9.25 -3.72
C GLY A 112 -13.76 -9.17 -5.03
N GLN A 113 -14.28 -8.01 -5.45
CA GLN A 113 -15.00 -7.87 -6.72
C GLN A 113 -14.03 -7.75 -7.90
N LYS A 114 -13.04 -6.86 -7.76
CA LYS A 114 -12.07 -6.51 -8.79
C LYS A 114 -10.73 -7.20 -8.55
N TRP A 115 -10.32 -7.32 -7.29
CA TRP A 115 -9.12 -8.04 -6.92
C TRP A 115 -9.45 -9.48 -6.52
N LYS A 116 -8.73 -10.44 -7.12
CA LYS A 116 -8.91 -11.88 -6.85
C LYS A 116 -7.69 -12.51 -6.17
N GLY A 117 -6.64 -11.73 -5.91
CA GLY A 117 -5.41 -12.20 -5.27
C GLY A 117 -5.54 -12.51 -3.78
N GLY A 118 -6.70 -12.25 -3.17
CA GLY A 118 -6.89 -12.39 -1.72
C GLY A 118 -6.25 -11.25 -0.93
N ILE A 119 -6.46 -11.22 0.38
CA ILE A 119 -5.81 -10.26 1.29
C ILE A 119 -4.42 -10.80 1.61
N PRO A 120 -3.34 -10.10 1.24
CA PRO A 120 -1.98 -10.52 1.57
C PRO A 120 -1.75 -10.37 3.08
N LEU A 121 -1.08 -11.34 3.70
CA LEU A 121 -0.64 -11.30 5.09
C LEU A 121 0.85 -11.62 5.12
N GLU A 122 1.66 -10.69 5.62
CA GLU A 122 3.07 -10.94 5.87
C GLU A 122 3.22 -11.67 7.20
N VAL A 123 3.87 -12.83 7.19
CA VAL A 123 3.93 -13.75 8.33
C VAL A 123 5.33 -14.28 8.56
N VAL A 124 5.66 -14.51 9.83
CA VAL A 124 6.91 -15.15 10.23
C VAL A 124 6.98 -16.56 9.61
N PRO A 125 8.09 -16.94 8.96
CA PRO A 125 8.21 -18.24 8.29
C PRO A 125 7.93 -19.45 9.19
N MET A 126 8.31 -19.43 10.47
CA MET A 126 7.99 -20.57 11.36
C MET A 126 6.50 -20.70 11.69
N ALA A 127 5.73 -19.61 11.53
CA ALA A 127 4.35 -19.51 11.98
C ALA A 127 3.31 -19.63 10.85
N TRP A 128 3.71 -19.60 9.57
CA TRP A 128 2.77 -19.50 8.44
C TRP A 128 1.65 -20.54 8.48
N SER A 129 1.96 -21.79 8.82
CA SER A 129 0.97 -22.88 8.85
C SER A 129 0.00 -22.80 10.03
N LEU A 130 0.42 -22.15 11.13
CA LEU A 130 -0.44 -21.84 12.26
C LEU A 130 -1.36 -20.66 11.92
N VAL A 131 -0.79 -19.57 11.40
CA VAL A 131 -1.55 -18.37 11.00
C VAL A 131 -2.62 -18.76 9.97
N LYS A 132 -2.25 -19.51 8.93
CA LYS A 132 -3.17 -20.07 7.94
C LYS A 132 -4.39 -20.73 8.60
N ARG A 133 -4.16 -21.72 9.47
CA ARG A 133 -5.25 -22.46 10.12
C ARG A 133 -6.13 -21.57 10.99
N ARG A 134 -5.54 -20.58 11.68
CA ARG A 134 -6.29 -19.63 12.52
C ARG A 134 -7.17 -18.73 11.70
N VAL A 135 -6.62 -18.10 10.66
CA VAL A 135 -7.38 -17.24 9.74
C VAL A 135 -8.54 -18.01 9.13
N GLU A 136 -8.29 -19.19 8.57
CA GLU A 136 -9.33 -20.05 7.99
C GLU A 136 -10.39 -20.46 9.04
N SER A 137 -9.98 -20.78 10.28
CA SER A 137 -10.94 -21.18 11.34
C SER A 137 -11.79 -20.04 11.88
N GLN A 138 -11.23 -18.83 11.95
CA GLN A 138 -11.87 -17.68 12.61
C GLN A 138 -12.72 -16.88 11.64
N PHE A 139 -12.27 -16.75 10.39
CA PHE A 139 -12.91 -15.90 9.39
C PHE A 139 -13.43 -16.68 8.17
N GLY A 140 -13.12 -17.98 8.04
CA GLY A 140 -13.48 -18.78 6.87
C GLY A 140 -12.57 -18.53 5.67
N GLY A 141 -12.97 -19.06 4.51
CA GLY A 141 -12.18 -18.99 3.29
C GLY A 141 -10.90 -19.82 3.32
N LYS A 142 -9.93 -19.45 2.47
CA LYS A 142 -8.70 -20.21 2.25
C LYS A 142 -7.47 -19.31 2.24
N ALA A 143 -6.50 -19.60 3.08
CA ALA A 143 -5.19 -18.93 3.08
C ALA A 143 -4.14 -19.78 2.36
N LEU A 144 -3.55 -19.21 1.31
CA LEU A 144 -2.58 -19.86 0.44
C LEU A 144 -1.19 -19.29 0.70
N LEU A 145 -0.19 -20.15 0.89
CA LEU A 145 1.19 -19.68 0.89
C LEU A 145 1.55 -19.22 -0.53
N ARG A 146 1.99 -17.98 -0.68
CA ARG A 146 2.30 -17.40 -1.98
C ARG A 146 3.56 -18.06 -2.53
N GLU A 147 3.44 -18.78 -3.64
CA GLU A 147 4.56 -19.43 -4.31
C GLU A 147 5.30 -18.42 -5.21
N SER A 148 6.63 -18.54 -5.27
CA SER A 148 7.43 -17.72 -6.17
C SER A 148 7.31 -18.23 -7.61
N LEU A 149 7.18 -17.30 -8.57
CA LEU A 149 7.17 -17.64 -10.00
C LEU A 149 8.59 -17.89 -10.56
N GLY A 150 9.62 -17.32 -9.94
CA GLY A 150 11.01 -17.35 -10.43
C GLY A 150 11.95 -18.32 -9.71
N LYS A 151 11.51 -18.94 -8.61
CA LYS A 151 12.29 -19.91 -7.82
C LYS A 151 11.35 -20.94 -7.18
N LEU A 152 11.88 -22.11 -6.83
CA LEU A 152 11.13 -23.10 -6.06
C LEU A 152 10.91 -22.61 -4.62
N GLY A 153 9.68 -22.78 -4.14
CA GLY A 153 9.27 -22.44 -2.77
C GLY A 153 8.59 -21.07 -2.65
N PRO A 154 8.26 -20.67 -1.42
CA PRO A 154 7.46 -19.48 -1.16
C PRO A 154 8.17 -18.18 -1.56
N VAL A 155 7.37 -17.16 -1.84
CA VAL A 155 7.82 -15.77 -1.86
C VAL A 155 8.40 -15.43 -0.49
N VAL A 156 9.57 -14.79 -0.53
CA VAL A 156 10.23 -14.22 0.65
C VAL A 156 10.23 -12.72 0.44
N THR A 157 9.62 -11.97 1.35
CA THR A 157 9.56 -10.50 1.29
C THR A 157 10.96 -9.91 1.50
N ASP A 158 11.11 -8.61 1.22
CA ASP A 158 12.33 -7.87 1.51
C ASP A 158 12.70 -7.92 3.02
N ASN A 159 11.73 -8.20 3.89
CA ASN A 159 11.92 -8.34 5.34
C ASN A 159 12.21 -9.79 5.78
N GLY A 160 12.35 -10.72 4.84
CA GLY A 160 12.65 -12.14 5.13
C GLY A 160 11.43 -12.97 5.57
N ASN A 161 10.22 -12.44 5.44
CA ASN A 161 8.99 -13.11 5.85
C ASN A 161 8.33 -13.84 4.67
N PHE A 162 7.29 -14.64 4.97
CA PHE A 162 6.44 -15.25 3.95
C PHE A 162 5.16 -14.45 3.75
N LEU A 163 4.48 -14.70 2.63
CA LEU A 163 3.17 -14.13 2.34
C LEU A 163 2.11 -15.23 2.31
N LEU A 164 1.01 -15.00 3.01
CA LEU A 164 -0.24 -15.74 2.84
C LEU A 164 -1.23 -14.88 2.08
N ASP A 165 -1.84 -15.44 1.04
CA ASP A 165 -2.95 -14.83 0.33
C ASP A 165 -4.25 -15.42 0.87
N TRP A 166 -4.97 -14.63 1.67
CA TRP A 166 -6.24 -15.05 2.24
C TRP A 166 -7.41 -14.70 1.32
N HIS A 167 -7.97 -15.74 0.71
CA HIS A 167 -9.19 -15.66 -0.08
C HIS A 167 -10.40 -15.89 0.82
N PHE A 168 -11.02 -14.80 1.26
CA PHE A 168 -12.25 -14.81 2.05
C PHE A 168 -13.47 -15.21 1.18
N GLU A 169 -14.50 -15.76 1.81
CA GLU A 169 -15.72 -16.23 1.12
C GLU A 169 -16.93 -15.30 1.33
N GLN A 170 -16.88 -14.45 2.34
CA GLN A 170 -17.95 -13.52 2.70
C GLN A 170 -17.37 -12.16 3.05
N GLN A 171 -18.20 -11.13 3.03
CA GLN A 171 -17.80 -9.81 3.51
C GLN A 171 -17.73 -9.80 5.04
N HIS A 172 -16.83 -8.99 5.57
CA HIS A 172 -16.58 -8.87 7.00
C HIS A 172 -16.63 -7.40 7.44
N ASN A 173 -16.64 -7.18 8.75
CA ASN A 173 -16.20 -5.91 9.30
C ASN A 173 -14.67 -5.87 9.17
N TRP A 174 -14.16 -5.12 8.19
CA TRP A 174 -12.74 -5.11 7.85
C TRP A 174 -11.86 -4.48 8.92
N GLU A 175 -12.38 -3.50 9.66
CA GLU A 175 -11.70 -2.90 10.81
C GLU A 175 -11.48 -3.93 11.93
N GLU A 176 -12.53 -4.67 12.29
CA GLU A 176 -12.42 -5.73 13.31
C GLU A 176 -11.52 -6.87 12.83
N VAL A 177 -11.63 -7.28 11.56
CA VAL A 177 -10.76 -8.31 11.00
C VAL A 177 -9.30 -7.89 11.04
N ASP A 178 -8.99 -6.66 10.62
CA ASP A 178 -7.63 -6.14 10.65
C ASP A 178 -7.07 -6.12 12.08
N PHE A 179 -7.85 -5.62 13.05
CA PHE A 179 -7.47 -5.62 14.46
C PHE A 179 -7.21 -7.03 15.01
N GLN A 180 -8.05 -8.00 14.67
CA GLN A 180 -7.90 -9.38 15.13
C GLN A 180 -6.72 -10.08 14.46
N LEU A 181 -6.43 -9.81 13.18
CA LEU A 181 -5.26 -10.35 12.48
C LEU A 181 -3.96 -9.86 13.12
N HIS A 182 -3.85 -8.57 13.44
CA HIS A 182 -2.69 -8.00 14.13
C HIS A 182 -2.43 -8.62 15.52
N GLN A 183 -3.49 -9.10 16.18
CA GLN A 183 -3.35 -9.78 17.47
C GLN A 183 -2.87 -11.24 17.36
N MET A 184 -2.75 -11.80 16.14
CA MET A 184 -2.28 -13.18 15.97
C MET A 184 -0.75 -13.26 15.98
N PRO A 185 -0.13 -13.95 16.96
CA PRO A 185 1.31 -14.15 16.95
C PRO A 185 1.77 -14.86 15.68
N GLY A 186 2.71 -14.24 14.97
CA GLY A 186 3.24 -14.72 13.70
C GLY A 186 2.70 -13.96 12.49
N VAL A 187 1.63 -13.18 12.62
CA VAL A 187 1.30 -12.11 11.66
C VAL A 187 2.24 -10.94 11.94
N ILE A 188 2.91 -10.46 10.90
CA ILE A 188 3.74 -9.25 10.93
C ILE A 188 2.90 -8.05 10.52
N GLU A 189 2.17 -8.18 9.41
CA GLU A 189 1.35 -7.09 8.87
C GLU A 189 0.31 -7.65 7.87
N THR A 190 -0.74 -6.88 7.63
CA THR A 190 -1.84 -7.20 6.72
C THR A 190 -1.84 -6.28 5.49
N GLY A 191 -2.36 -6.77 4.38
CA GLY A 191 -2.67 -5.96 3.20
C GLY A 191 -3.92 -5.09 3.37
N LEU A 192 -4.54 -5.05 4.55
CA LEU A 192 -5.70 -4.21 4.84
C LEU A 192 -5.23 -2.82 5.28
N PHE A 193 -5.59 -1.80 4.51
CA PHE A 193 -5.35 -0.40 4.86
C PHE A 193 -6.70 0.22 5.17
N ILE A 194 -7.10 0.11 6.44
CA ILE A 194 -8.40 0.56 6.95
C ILE A 194 -8.33 2.06 7.21
N GLN A 195 -9.18 2.83 6.52
CA GLN A 195 -9.29 4.30 6.65
C GLN A 195 -7.93 5.05 6.60
N ALA A 196 -6.93 4.49 5.92
CA ALA A 196 -5.56 5.04 5.94
C ALA A 196 -5.37 6.21 4.97
N ALA A 197 -6.12 6.24 3.86
CA ALA A 197 -5.92 7.23 2.81
C ALA A 197 -6.54 8.58 3.18
N SER A 198 -5.76 9.65 3.08
CA SER A 198 -6.28 11.01 3.21
C SER A 198 -7.02 11.47 1.95
N LYS A 199 -6.52 11.07 0.77
CA LYS A 199 -7.10 11.41 -0.55
C LYS A 199 -6.91 10.24 -1.51
N ILE A 200 -7.91 9.99 -2.35
CA ILE A 200 -7.85 8.99 -3.42
C ILE A 200 -8.22 9.65 -4.74
N TYR A 201 -7.35 9.50 -5.74
CA TYR A 201 -7.57 9.98 -7.10
C TYR A 201 -7.76 8.78 -8.03
N VAL A 202 -8.93 8.71 -8.65
CA VAL A 202 -9.35 7.62 -9.54
C VAL A 202 -9.37 8.14 -10.97
N GLY A 203 -8.45 7.67 -11.81
CA GLY A 203 -8.43 7.92 -13.24
C GLY A 203 -9.46 7.05 -13.97
N LYS A 204 -10.32 7.67 -14.77
CA LYS A 204 -11.37 6.99 -15.55
C LYS A 204 -10.96 6.82 -17.01
N LEU A 205 -11.57 5.85 -17.68
CA LEU A 205 -11.33 5.58 -19.11
C LEU A 205 -11.70 6.75 -20.03
N ASP A 206 -12.62 7.62 -19.61
CA ASP A 206 -12.99 8.84 -20.33
C ASP A 206 -11.97 10.00 -20.17
N GLY A 207 -10.87 9.76 -19.44
CA GLY A 207 -9.84 10.74 -19.15
C GLY A 207 -10.17 11.68 -17.99
N SER A 208 -11.33 11.55 -17.36
CA SER A 208 -11.67 12.31 -16.16
C SER A 208 -11.03 11.70 -14.91
N VAL A 209 -10.91 12.51 -13.85
CA VAL A 209 -10.37 12.09 -12.56
C VAL A 209 -11.42 12.36 -11.48
N SER A 210 -11.74 11.33 -10.70
CA SER A 210 -12.57 11.47 -9.50
C SER A 210 -11.70 11.58 -8.27
N ARG A 211 -12.08 12.48 -7.36
CA ARG A 211 -11.41 12.67 -6.08
C ARG A 211 -12.33 12.16 -4.97
N LEU A 212 -11.85 11.20 -4.20
CA LEU A 212 -12.54 10.64 -3.04
C LEU A 212 -11.75 11.05 -1.78
N VAL A 213 -12.47 11.42 -0.74
CA VAL A 213 -11.94 11.84 0.56
C VAL A 213 -12.84 11.20 1.61
N LEU A 214 -12.24 10.66 2.68
CA LEU A 214 -12.99 10.18 3.84
C LEU A 214 -13.85 11.32 4.40
N LYS A 215 -15.09 11.01 4.76
CA LYS A 215 -16.05 12.00 5.29
C LYS A 215 -15.78 12.32 6.75
#